data_AF-A0A7J7F745-F1
#
_entry.id   AF-A0A7J7F745-F1
#
_cell.length_a   1.000
_cell.length_b   1.000
_cell.length_c   1.000
_cell.angle_alpha   90.00
_cell.angle_beta   90.00
_cell.angle_gamma   90.00
#
_symmetry.space_group_name_H-M   'P 1'
#
loop_
_entity.id
_entity.type
_entity.pdbx_description
1 polymer ?
#
loop_
_entity_poly.entity_id
_entity_poly.type
_entity_poly.pdbx_seq_one_letter_code
_entity_poly.pdbx_strand_id
1 'polypeptide(L)'
;MPVAQQPVYCASKHGIIGFTRSAAMAANLMNSGVRLNAICPGFVNTPILESIEKEENMGQYIEYKDHIKDMMKFYGILDPSMIANGLITLIEDDALNGAIMKITTSKGIHFQDYDTTPFHTKTQ
;
A
#
# COMPACT_ATOMS: atom_id res chain seq x y z
N MET A 1 -8.25 0.80 1.38
CA MET A 1 -9.55 0.33 1.89
C MET A 1 -9.26 -0.55 3.11
N PRO A 2 -9.83 -0.27 4.29
CA PRO A 2 -9.68 -1.14 5.45
C PRO A 2 -10.43 -2.46 5.25
N VAL A 3 -9.94 -3.54 5.89
CA VAL A 3 -10.57 -4.87 5.89
C VAL A 3 -10.89 -5.21 7.35
N ALA A 4 -12.18 -5.40 7.65
CA ALA A 4 -12.68 -5.52 9.02
C ALA A 4 -12.11 -6.74 9.78
N GLN A 5 -11.74 -7.79 9.05
CA GLN A 5 -11.25 -9.07 9.57
C GLN A 5 -9.75 -9.04 9.93
N GLN A 6 -9.04 -7.95 9.62
CA GLN A 6 -7.61 -7.83 9.89
C GLN A 6 -7.27 -6.47 10.51
N PRO A 7 -7.86 -6.09 11.65
CA PRO A 7 -7.72 -4.73 12.19
C PRO A 7 -6.29 -4.38 12.60
N VAL A 8 -5.54 -5.34 13.18
CA VAL A 8 -4.13 -5.12 13.56
C VAL A 8 -3.24 -4.98 12.32
N TYR A 9 -3.46 -5.82 11.30
CA TYR A 9 -2.77 -5.67 10.01
C TYR A 9 -3.10 -4.32 9.38
N CYS A 10 -4.37 -3.93 9.35
CA CYS A 10 -4.85 -2.66 8.84
C CYS A 10 -4.19 -1.48 9.57
N ALA A 11 -4.14 -1.52 10.90
CA ALA A 11 -3.45 -0.52 11.72
C ALA A 11 -1.96 -0.44 11.38
N SER A 12 -1.27 -1.58 11.26
CA SER A 12 0.16 -1.62 10.89
C SER A 12 0.42 -0.96 9.53
N LYS A 13 -0.44 -1.21 8.53
CA LYS A 13 -0.28 -0.67 7.17
C LYS A 13 -0.65 0.81 7.09
N HIS A 14 -1.60 1.28 7.88
CA HIS A 14 -1.82 2.72 8.05
C HIS A 14 -0.61 3.41 8.70
N GLY A 15 0.01 2.76 9.70
CA GLY A 15 1.24 3.22 10.33
C GLY A 15 2.38 3.38 9.34
N ILE A 16 2.59 2.41 8.44
CA ILE A 16 3.61 2.50 7.38
C ILE A 16 3.35 3.71 6.47
N ILE A 17 2.11 3.94 6.04
CA ILE A 17 1.78 5.11 5.19
C ILE A 17 2.16 6.42 5.90
N GLY A 18 1.77 6.59 7.16
CA GLY A 18 2.11 7.79 7.93
C GLY A 18 3.61 7.95 8.14
N PHE A 19 4.30 6.86 8.48
CA PHE A 19 5.74 6.81 8.68
C PHE A 19 6.50 7.20 7.41
N THR A 20 6.21 6.55 6.28
CA THR A 20 6.90 6.80 5.01
C THR A 20 6.77 8.26 4.58
N ARG A 21 5.57 8.84 4.66
CA ARG A 21 5.35 10.25 4.29
C ARG A 21 6.12 11.21 5.20
N SER A 22 6.08 10.96 6.51
CA SER A 22 6.77 11.81 7.50
C SER A 22 8.29 11.72 7.34
N ALA A 23 8.81 10.52 7.11
CA ALA A 23 10.23 10.27 6.91
C ALA A 23 10.73 10.84 5.57
N ALA A 24 9.92 10.81 4.51
CA ALA A 24 10.21 11.48 3.24
C ALA A 24 10.37 13.01 3.42
N MET A 25 9.49 13.64 4.20
CA MET A 25 9.61 15.08 4.53
C MET A 25 10.89 15.35 5.35
N ALA A 26 11.20 14.48 6.32
CA ALA A 26 12.42 14.60 7.10
C ALA A 26 13.68 14.46 6.22
N ALA A 27 13.68 13.54 5.26
CA ALA A 27 14.78 13.35 4.31
C ALA A 27 15.06 14.63 3.48
N ASN A 28 14.00 15.34 3.06
CA ASN A 28 14.14 16.63 2.39
C ASN A 28 14.76 17.70 3.31
N LEU A 29 14.27 17.80 4.56
CA LEU A 29 14.81 18.76 5.54
C LEU A 29 16.28 18.50 5.88
N MET A 30 16.68 17.23 5.92
CA MET A 30 18.05 16.81 6.20
C MET A 30 18.96 16.82 4.97
N ASN A 31 18.41 17.07 3.77
CA ASN A 31 19.11 16.93 2.49
C ASN A 31 19.85 15.58 2.37
N SER A 32 19.19 14.49 2.75
CA SER A 32 19.84 13.19 2.90
C SER A 32 20.17 12.49 1.56
N GLY A 33 19.56 12.93 0.46
CA GLY A 33 19.63 12.26 -0.84
C GLY A 33 18.88 10.92 -0.90
N VAL A 34 18.11 10.56 0.13
CA VAL A 34 17.34 9.30 0.19
C VAL A 34 15.85 9.56 -0.03
N ARG A 35 15.24 8.84 -0.98
CA ARG A 35 13.79 8.89 -1.25
C ARG A 35 13.06 7.78 -0.50
N LEU A 36 11.88 8.09 0.03
CA LEU A 36 11.04 7.12 0.75
C LEU A 36 9.64 7.10 0.14
N ASN A 37 9.22 5.93 -0.36
CA ASN A 37 7.92 5.71 -1.00
C ASN A 37 7.30 4.40 -0.49
N ALA A 38 5.99 4.24 -0.67
CA ALA A 38 5.28 3.01 -0.29
C ALA A 38 4.37 2.51 -1.41
N ILE A 39 4.29 1.19 -1.55
CA ILE A 39 3.35 0.50 -2.45
C ILE A 39 2.21 -0.10 -1.63
N CYS A 40 0.98 0.18 -2.05
CA CYS A 40 -0.28 -0.21 -1.44
C CYS A 40 -1.11 -1.01 -2.47
N PRO A 41 -0.84 -2.31 -2.61
CA PRO A 41 -1.53 -3.13 -3.60
C PRO A 41 -2.96 -3.48 -3.18
N GLY A 42 -3.77 -3.88 -4.16
CA GLY A 42 -4.95 -4.71 -3.96
C GLY A 42 -4.56 -6.15 -3.58
N PHE A 43 -5.45 -7.11 -3.79
CA PHE A 43 -5.12 -8.52 -3.58
C PHE A 43 -4.07 -8.98 -4.59
N VAL A 44 -3.02 -9.68 -4.14
CA VAL A 44 -1.93 -10.17 -4.99
C VAL A 44 -1.77 -11.67 -4.78
N ASN A 45 -1.64 -12.43 -5.86
CA ASN A 45 -1.52 -13.89 -5.84
C ASN A 45 -0.21 -14.34 -5.16
N THR A 46 -0.26 -14.47 -3.84
CA THR A 46 0.86 -14.83 -2.98
C THR A 46 0.35 -15.70 -1.82
N PRO A 47 1.22 -16.46 -1.13
CA PRO A 47 0.81 -17.29 0.00
C PRO A 47 0.13 -16.53 1.15
N ILE A 48 0.24 -15.19 1.22
CA ILE A 48 -0.51 -14.41 2.23
C ILE A 48 -2.02 -14.52 2.04
N LEU A 49 -2.50 -14.75 0.81
CA LEU A 49 -3.93 -14.92 0.56
C LEU A 49 -4.44 -16.26 1.10
N GLU A 50 -3.59 -17.28 1.15
CA GLU A 50 -3.93 -18.58 1.77
C GLU A 50 -3.99 -18.49 3.29
N SER A 51 -3.35 -17.47 3.89
CA SER A 51 -3.32 -17.29 5.34
C SER A 51 -4.71 -17.01 5.92
N ILE A 52 -5.65 -16.51 5.11
CA ILE A 52 -7.02 -16.18 5.55
C ILE A 52 -7.86 -17.43 5.84
N GLU A 53 -7.45 -18.60 5.36
CA GLU A 53 -8.15 -19.87 5.59
C GLU A 53 -7.76 -20.53 6.92
N LYS A 54 -6.76 -19.98 7.62
CA LYS A 54 -6.16 -20.61 8.81
C LYS A 54 -6.55 -19.87 10.08
N GLU A 55 -7.17 -20.57 11.02
CA GLU A 55 -7.57 -20.00 12.32
C GLU A 55 -6.37 -19.43 13.09
N GLU A 56 -5.20 -20.07 13.03
CA GLU A 56 -3.94 -19.57 13.62
C GLU A 56 -3.57 -18.14 13.20
N ASN A 57 -3.98 -17.71 12.00
CA ASN A 57 -3.68 -16.37 11.47
C ASN A 57 -4.85 -15.39 11.64
N MET A 58 -6.07 -15.90 11.70
CA MET A 58 -7.31 -15.09 11.71
C MET A 58 -7.94 -14.97 13.10
N GLY A 59 -7.66 -15.90 14.01
CA GLY A 59 -8.24 -15.99 15.34
C GLY A 59 -9.77 -15.84 15.30
N GLN A 60 -10.30 -14.95 16.13
CA GLN A 60 -11.73 -14.63 16.19
C GLN A 60 -12.36 -14.15 14.86
N TYR A 61 -11.54 -13.77 13.87
CA TYR A 61 -12.03 -13.28 12.58
C TYR A 61 -12.22 -14.39 11.54
N ILE A 62 -11.87 -15.65 11.86
CA ILE A 62 -11.96 -16.79 10.93
C ILE A 62 -13.38 -17.00 10.40
N GLU A 63 -14.40 -16.82 11.24
CA GLU A 63 -15.81 -16.95 10.89
C GLU A 63 -16.26 -15.94 9.81
N TYR A 64 -15.52 -14.85 9.62
CA TYR A 64 -15.84 -13.79 8.66
C TYR A 64 -14.93 -13.79 7.42
N LYS A 65 -14.11 -14.84 7.24
CA LYS A 65 -13.12 -14.93 6.15
C LYS A 65 -13.76 -14.89 4.77
N ASP A 66 -14.98 -15.43 4.62
CA ASP A 66 -15.63 -15.54 3.31
C ASP A 66 -15.97 -14.16 2.71
N HIS A 67 -16.15 -13.14 3.53
CA HIS A 67 -16.29 -11.76 3.03
C HIS A 67 -14.98 -11.24 2.39
N ILE A 68 -13.79 -11.65 2.83
CA ILE A 68 -12.54 -11.37 2.11
C ILE A 68 -12.55 -12.08 0.75
N LYS A 69 -13.00 -13.34 0.71
CA LYS A 69 -13.07 -14.13 -0.53
C LYS A 69 -14.02 -13.51 -1.55
N ASP A 70 -15.15 -12.96 -1.11
CA ASP A 70 -16.07 -12.26 -2.00
C ASP A 70 -15.49 -10.94 -2.52
N MET A 71 -14.73 -10.21 -1.69
CA MET A 71 -13.96 -9.06 -2.17
C MET A 71 -12.91 -9.47 -3.21
N MET A 72 -12.21 -10.59 -3.02
CA MET A 72 -11.24 -11.10 -4.00
C MET A 72 -11.91 -11.46 -5.33
N LYS A 73 -13.10 -12.08 -5.30
CA LYS A 73 -13.88 -12.36 -6.53
C LYS A 73 -14.33 -11.08 -7.24
N PHE A 74 -14.76 -10.08 -6.47
CA PHE A 74 -15.28 -8.83 -7.02
C PHE A 74 -14.18 -7.92 -7.60
N TYR A 75 -13.12 -7.69 -6.83
CA TYR A 75 -12.03 -6.81 -7.25
C TYR A 75 -11.01 -7.53 -8.13
N GLY A 76 -10.91 -8.85 -8.06
CA GLY A 76 -9.87 -9.62 -8.73
C GLY A 76 -8.55 -9.66 -7.98
N ILE A 77 -7.62 -10.46 -8.50
CA ILE A 77 -6.30 -10.72 -7.91
C ILE A 77 -5.23 -10.30 -8.92
N LEU A 78 -4.25 -9.55 -8.44
CA LEU A 78 -3.10 -9.09 -9.23
C LEU A 78 -2.03 -10.17 -9.31
N ASP A 79 -1.32 -10.20 -10.44
CA ASP A 79 -0.07 -10.94 -10.56
C ASP A 79 1.08 -10.20 -9.85
N PRO A 80 2.01 -10.88 -9.16
CA PRO A 80 3.16 -10.24 -8.51
C PRO A 80 4.01 -9.36 -9.42
N SER A 81 4.08 -9.65 -10.73
CA SER A 81 4.80 -8.82 -11.71
C SER A 81 4.27 -7.38 -11.78
N MET A 82 2.98 -7.16 -11.53
CA MET A 82 2.40 -5.82 -11.47
C MET A 82 3.01 -4.99 -10.32
N ILE A 83 3.34 -5.64 -9.20
CA ILE A 83 3.98 -5.00 -8.06
C ILE A 83 5.45 -4.70 -8.37
N ALA A 84 6.13 -5.64 -9.05
CA ALA A 84 7.49 -5.43 -9.51
C ALA A 84 7.59 -4.22 -10.46
N ASN A 85 6.66 -4.08 -11.40
CA ASN A 85 6.62 -2.93 -12.32
C ASN A 85 6.43 -1.60 -11.57
N GLY A 86 5.57 -1.57 -10.54
CA GLY A 86 5.40 -0.41 -9.67
C GLY A 86 6.67 -0.08 -8.87
N LEU A 87 7.38 -1.10 -8.39
CA LEU A 87 8.66 -0.93 -7.72
C LEU A 87 9.71 -0.29 -8.65
N ILE A 88 9.84 -0.79 -9.88
CA ILE A 88 10.76 -0.22 -10.88
C ILE A 88 10.42 1.26 -11.14
N THR A 89 9.14 1.58 -11.28
CA THR A 89 8.69 2.98 -11.44
C THR A 89 9.16 3.87 -10.29
N LEU A 90 9.04 3.41 -9.03
CA LEU A 90 9.52 4.18 -7.86
C LEU A 90 11.04 4.34 -7.83
N ILE A 91 11.78 3.36 -8.36
CA ILE A 91 13.25 3.38 -8.41
C ILE A 91 13.72 4.36 -9.49
N GLU A 92 13.14 4.30 -10.70
CA GLU A 92 13.60 5.06 -11.85
C GLU A 92 13.16 6.53 -11.86
N ASP A 93 12.03 6.86 -11.21
CA ASP A 93 11.53 8.24 -11.14
C ASP A 93 12.08 8.98 -9.91
N ASP A 94 13.07 9.84 -10.15
CA ASP A 94 13.73 10.64 -9.11
C ASP A 94 12.85 11.74 -8.53
N ALA A 95 11.74 12.11 -9.16
CA ALA A 95 10.80 13.08 -8.62
C ALA A 95 9.93 12.50 -7.48
N LEU A 96 9.89 11.17 -7.33
CA LEU A 96 9.04 10.51 -6.34
C LEU A 96 9.71 10.42 -4.97
N ASN A 97 9.27 11.27 -4.04
CA ASN A 97 9.57 11.16 -2.62
C ASN A 97 8.30 11.39 -1.78
N GLY A 98 8.00 10.49 -0.85
CA GLY A 98 6.77 10.48 -0.05
C GLY A 98 5.55 9.95 -0.81
N ALA A 99 5.74 9.37 -2.00
CA ALA A 99 4.67 8.88 -2.84
C ALA A 99 4.05 7.61 -2.26
N ILE A 100 2.71 7.58 -2.26
CA ILE A 100 1.92 6.40 -1.88
C ILE A 100 1.31 5.83 -3.14
N MET A 101 2.00 4.86 -3.73
CA MET A 101 1.60 4.17 -4.94
C MET A 101 0.54 3.13 -4.60
N LYS A 102 -0.59 3.16 -5.31
CA LYS A 102 -1.63 2.14 -5.29
C LYS A 102 -1.55 1.33 -6.56
N ILE A 103 -1.75 0.02 -6.44
CA ILE A 103 -1.82 -0.89 -7.60
C ILE A 103 -3.10 -1.69 -7.45
N THR A 104 -4.07 -1.43 -8.32
CA THR A 104 -5.37 -2.15 -8.31
C THR A 104 -5.67 -2.71 -9.68
N THR A 105 -6.47 -3.76 -9.74
CA THR A 105 -6.95 -4.34 -11.00
C THR A 105 -7.70 -3.32 -11.88
N SER A 106 -8.45 -2.41 -11.25
CA SER A 106 -9.28 -1.42 -11.94
C SER A 106 -8.53 -0.22 -12.52
N LYS A 107 -7.39 0.16 -11.93
CA LYS A 107 -6.66 1.40 -12.30
C LYS A 107 -5.18 1.17 -12.63
N GLY A 108 -4.68 -0.05 -12.45
CA GLY A 108 -3.24 -0.31 -12.52
C GLY A 108 -2.47 0.52 -11.48
N ILE A 109 -1.27 0.95 -11.87
CA ILE A 109 -0.41 1.82 -11.07
C ILE A 109 -0.97 3.24 -11.07
N HIS A 110 -1.25 3.77 -9.89
CA HIS A 110 -1.68 5.15 -9.69
C HIS A 110 -1.30 5.62 -8.29
N PHE A 111 -1.40 6.91 -7.99
CA PHE A 111 -0.98 7.45 -6.69
C PHE A 111 -2.17 7.85 -5.82
N GLN A 112 -1.98 7.80 -4.51
CA GLN A 112 -2.90 8.44 -3.57
C GLN A 112 -2.63 9.94 -3.57
N ASP A 113 -3.66 10.71 -3.88
CA ASP A 113 -3.64 12.16 -3.82
C ASP A 113 -3.89 12.63 -2.38
N TYR A 114 -3.06 13.58 -1.92
CA TYR A 114 -3.12 14.23 -0.62
C TYR A 114 -3.10 15.76 -0.72
N ASP A 115 -3.34 16.33 -1.91
CA ASP A 115 -3.23 17.77 -2.23
C ASP A 115 -4.23 18.69 -1.51
N THR A 116 -4.93 18.18 -0.50
CA THR A 116 -5.78 18.98 0.40
C THR A 116 -5.00 19.63 1.54
N THR A 117 -3.67 19.47 1.64
CA THR A 117 -2.85 20.12 2.69
C THR A 117 -2.15 21.38 2.18
N PRO A 118 -2.23 22.54 2.89
CA PRO A 118 -1.82 23.85 2.39
C PRO A 118 -0.30 24.06 2.23
N PHE A 119 0.52 23.04 2.50
CA PHE A 119 1.98 23.15 2.49
C PHE A 119 2.55 22.45 1.26
N HIS A 120 2.49 23.13 0.11
CA HIS A 120 3.31 22.76 -1.03
C HIS A 120 4.69 23.41 -0.90
N THR A 121 5.73 22.62 -0.64
CA THR A 121 7.06 22.95 -1.15
C THR A 121 7.06 22.65 -2.64
N LYS A 122 6.71 23.65 -3.45
CA LYS A 122 7.08 23.65 -4.86
C LYS A 122 8.61 23.68 -4.90
N THR A 123 9.24 22.57 -5.27
CA THR A 123 10.60 22.59 -5.78
C THR A 123 10.55 23.29 -7.15
N GLN A 124 11.29 24.39 -7.27
CA GLN A 124 11.72 24.93 -8.57
C GLN A 124 12.75 23.99 -9.19
#